data_AF-A0A9E4JFT4-F1
#
_entry.id   AF-A0A9E4JFT4-F1
#
_cell.length_a   1.000
_cell.length_b   1.000
_cell.length_c   1.000
_cell.angle_alpha   90.00
_cell.angle_beta   90.00
_cell.angle_gamma   90.00
#
_symmetry.space_group_name_H-M   'P 1'
#
loop_
_entity.id
_entity.type
_entity.pdbx_description
1 polymer ?
#
loop_
_entity_poly.entity_id
_entity_poly.type
_entity_poly.pdbx_seq_one_letter_code
_entity_poly.pdbx_strand_id
1 'polypeptide(L)'
;MRQVPWRFDIDQFHNPYFFYGIEEYESWLQETGFKVNRLELVPKDMTHPGKAGLLGWIRTTWMPITQQISKDKQEDFINRFVDRYLERFPLDEQGLVHVQMVRLEVDAIKNSTL
;
A
#
# COMPACT_ATOMS: atom_id res chain seq x y z
N MET A 1 -18.82 23.57 -0.57
CA MET A 1 -18.16 22.32 -1.02
C MET A 1 -16.68 22.63 -1.22
N ARG A 2 -15.75 21.95 -0.53
CA ARG A 2 -14.32 22.11 -0.85
C ARG A 2 -14.08 21.49 -2.22
N GLN A 3 -13.79 22.31 -3.23
CA GLN A 3 -13.33 21.80 -4.52
C GLN A 3 -11.97 21.13 -4.31
N VAL A 4 -11.83 19.92 -4.84
CA VAL A 4 -10.60 19.15 -4.78
C VAL A 4 -9.98 19.23 -6.18
N PRO A 5 -8.86 19.93 -6.37
CA PRO A 5 -8.39 20.34 -7.71
C PRO A 5 -7.93 19.18 -8.60
N TRP A 6 -7.77 17.99 -8.03
CA TRP A 6 -7.42 16.74 -8.72
C TRP A 6 -8.58 15.76 -8.90
N ARG A 7 -9.82 16.16 -8.60
CA ARG A 7 -10.99 15.26 -8.70
C ARG A 7 -11.11 14.64 -10.10
N PHE A 8 -10.98 15.46 -11.13
CA PHE A 8 -11.09 15.02 -12.53
C PHE A 8 -9.84 14.29 -13.04
N ASP A 9 -8.71 14.41 -12.35
CA ASP A 9 -7.49 13.64 -12.67
C ASP A 9 -7.61 12.16 -12.23
N ILE A 10 -8.56 11.84 -11.34
CA ILE A 10 -8.74 10.52 -10.70
C ILE A 10 -10.08 9.87 -11.09
N ASP A 11 -10.82 10.42 -12.06
CA ASP A 11 -12.18 9.95 -12.41
C ASP A 11 -12.22 8.50 -12.95
N GLN A 12 -11.08 7.93 -13.36
CA GLN A 12 -10.94 6.51 -13.74
C GLN A 12 -9.93 5.77 -12.88
N PHE A 13 -9.91 6.05 -11.56
CA PHE A 13 -8.98 5.38 -10.66
C PHE A 13 -9.18 3.86 -10.67
N HIS A 14 -8.17 3.15 -11.17
CA HIS A 14 -8.00 1.73 -10.93
C HIS A 14 -6.96 1.54 -9.84
N ASN A 15 -7.34 0.87 -8.75
CA ASN A 15 -6.39 0.46 -7.73
C ASN A 15 -5.44 -0.59 -8.36
N PRO A 16 -4.13 -0.29 -8.48
CA PRO A 16 -3.19 -1.20 -9.13
C PRO A 16 -2.62 -2.24 -8.16
N TYR A 17 -2.98 -2.15 -6.87
CA TYR A 17 -2.54 -3.08 -5.85
C TYR A 17 -3.60 -4.14 -5.61
N PHE A 18 -3.15 -5.38 -5.56
CA PHE A 18 -3.96 -6.53 -5.18
C PHE A 18 -3.52 -7.02 -3.81
N PHE A 19 -4.48 -7.11 -2.89
CA PHE A 19 -4.27 -7.61 -1.53
C PHE A 19 -5.15 -8.85 -1.34
N TYR A 20 -4.68 -9.97 -1.84
CA TYR A 20 -5.39 -11.26 -1.73
C TYR A 20 -5.23 -11.87 -0.35
N GLY A 21 -6.21 -12.68 0.04
CA GLY A 21 -6.20 -13.47 1.27
C GLY A 21 -5.48 -14.79 1.09
N ILE A 22 -5.53 -15.60 2.15
CA ILE A 22 -4.95 -16.93 2.19
C ILE A 22 -5.73 -17.85 1.25
N GLU A 23 -7.05 -17.71 1.22
CA GLU A 23 -7.96 -18.56 0.47
C GLU A 23 -7.72 -18.47 -1.04
N GLU A 24 -7.60 -17.25 -1.59
CA GLU A 24 -7.34 -17.08 -3.02
C GLU A 24 -5.95 -17.60 -3.39
N TYR A 25 -4.93 -17.27 -2.59
CA TYR A 25 -3.56 -17.66 -2.89
C TYR A 25 -3.32 -19.15 -2.74
N GLU A 26 -3.95 -19.81 -1.77
CA GLU A 26 -3.87 -21.25 -1.58
C GLU A 26 -4.41 -21.99 -2.81
N SER A 27 -5.60 -21.60 -3.30
CA SER A 27 -6.21 -22.20 -4.50
C SER A 27 -5.27 -22.08 -5.69
N TRP A 28 -4.72 -20.90 -5.95
CA TRP A 28 -3.81 -20.69 -7.07
C TRP A 28 -2.50 -21.47 -6.95
N LEU A 29 -1.92 -21.55 -5.75
CA LEU A 29 -0.71 -22.33 -5.52
C LEU A 29 -0.95 -23.81 -5.80
N GLN A 30 -2.07 -24.36 -5.32
CA GLN A 30 -2.41 -25.77 -5.55
C GLN A 30 -2.71 -26.06 -7.02
N GLU A 31 -3.52 -25.21 -7.69
CA GLU A 31 -3.85 -25.34 -9.11
C GLU A 31 -2.62 -25.26 -10.01
N THR A 32 -1.59 -24.51 -9.60
CA THR A 32 -0.32 -24.37 -10.33
C THR A 32 0.73 -25.43 -9.95
N GLY A 33 0.35 -26.41 -9.14
CA GLY A 33 1.18 -27.56 -8.81
C GLY A 33 2.19 -27.31 -7.69
N PHE A 34 1.94 -26.35 -6.81
CA PHE A 34 2.71 -26.16 -5.60
C PHE A 34 2.08 -26.87 -4.40
N LYS A 35 2.93 -27.38 -3.52
CA LYS A 35 2.57 -27.76 -2.15
C LYS A 35 2.97 -26.62 -1.22
N VAL A 36 1.99 -26.07 -0.53
CA VAL A 36 2.17 -24.99 0.45
C VAL A 36 2.74 -25.57 1.75
N ASN A 37 3.86 -25.02 2.23
CA ASN A 37 4.42 -25.30 3.55
C ASN A 37 3.97 -24.27 4.58
N ARG A 38 3.91 -22.99 4.18
CA ARG A 38 3.44 -21.86 4.99
C ARG A 38 2.76 -20.84 4.10
N LEU A 39 1.59 -20.36 4.50
CA LEU A 39 0.87 -19.27 3.86
C LEU A 39 0.17 -18.48 4.95
N GLU A 40 0.56 -17.23 5.15
CA GLU A 40 0.08 -16.43 6.28
C GLU A 40 -0.01 -14.94 5.97
N LEU A 41 -0.93 -14.27 6.66
CA LEU A 41 -1.05 -12.82 6.68
C LEU A 41 -0.34 -12.27 7.92
N VAL A 42 0.80 -11.62 7.72
CA VAL A 42 1.64 -11.09 8.78
C VAL A 42 1.40 -9.58 8.92
N PRO A 43 0.89 -9.09 10.06
CA PRO A 43 0.82 -7.66 10.34
C PRO A 43 2.22 -7.06 10.38
N LYS A 44 2.37 -5.87 9.79
CA LYS A 44 3.60 -5.10 9.83
C LYS A 44 3.29 -3.65 10.17
N ASP A 45 3.90 -3.18 11.25
CA ASP A 45 3.96 -1.77 11.56
C ASP A 45 5.11 -1.11 10.77
N MET A 46 4.77 -0.20 9.86
CA MET A 46 5.75 0.55 9.09
C MET A 46 5.91 1.94 9.68
N THR A 47 7.10 2.22 10.21
CA THR A 47 7.40 3.51 10.83
C THR A 47 8.13 4.46 9.88
N HIS A 48 7.74 5.73 9.87
CA HIS A 48 8.44 6.79 9.14
C HIS A 48 8.77 7.98 10.05
N PRO A 49 9.94 8.64 9.89
CA PRO A 49 10.30 9.79 10.70
C PRO A 49 9.47 11.03 10.31
N GLY A 50 8.48 11.36 11.15
CA GLY A 50 7.61 12.52 11.01
C GLY A 50 6.92 12.66 9.65
N LYS A 51 6.38 13.86 9.42
CA LYS A 51 5.71 14.21 8.15
C LYS A 51 6.61 14.01 6.94
N ALA A 52 7.88 14.42 7.03
CA ALA A 52 8.84 14.33 5.92
C ALA A 52 9.11 12.89 5.48
N GLY A 53 9.23 11.96 6.44
CA GLY A 53 9.40 10.54 6.15
C GLY A 53 8.19 9.96 5.42
N LEU A 54 6.97 10.27 5.88
CA LEU A 54 5.75 9.80 5.23
C LEU A 54 5.59 10.39 3.81
N LEU A 55 5.89 11.68 3.62
CA LEU A 55 5.89 12.31 2.29
C LEU A 55 6.85 11.58 1.34
N GLY A 56 8.08 11.29 1.79
CA GLY A 56 9.07 10.55 1.02
C GLY A 56 8.57 9.17 0.61
N TRP A 57 7.95 8.44 1.54
CA TRP A 57 7.42 7.11 1.27
C TRP A 57 6.29 7.13 0.23
N ILE A 58 5.31 8.04 0.36
CA ILE A 58 4.22 8.17 -0.62
C ILE A 58 4.78 8.52 -2.00
N ARG A 59 5.80 9.39 -2.07
CA ARG A 59 6.51 9.75 -3.32
C ARG A 59 7.24 8.60 -4.02
N THR A 60 7.46 7.46 -3.35
CA THR A 60 8.18 6.32 -3.93
C THR A 60 7.35 5.04 -4.00
N THR A 61 6.29 4.94 -3.20
CA THR A 61 5.52 3.70 -3.07
C THR A 61 4.13 3.82 -3.70
N TRP A 62 3.56 5.02 -3.83
CA TRP A 62 2.19 5.23 -4.33
C TRP A 62 2.15 5.76 -5.78
N MET A 63 3.21 5.52 -6.56
CA MET A 63 3.41 6.07 -7.91
C MET A 63 2.26 5.79 -8.86
N PRO A 64 1.71 4.57 -8.88
CA PRO A 64 0.56 4.29 -9.70
C PRO A 64 -0.66 5.19 -9.41
N ILE A 65 -0.77 5.76 -8.20
CA ILE A 65 -1.81 6.74 -7.84
C ILE A 65 -1.33 8.16 -8.15
N THR A 66 -0.19 8.58 -7.62
CA THR A 66 0.24 9.98 -7.70
C THR A 66 0.61 10.39 -9.13
N GLN A 67 1.03 9.45 -9.99
CA GLN A 67 1.35 9.74 -11.40
C GLN A 67 0.10 9.94 -12.28
N GLN A 68 -1.09 9.55 -11.82
CA GLN A 68 -2.35 9.88 -12.50
C GLN A 68 -2.70 11.36 -12.35
N ILE A 69 -2.14 12.03 -11.34
CA ILE A 69 -2.39 13.43 -11.06
C ILE A 69 -1.48 14.30 -11.92
N SER A 70 -2.03 15.35 -12.51
CA SER A 70 -1.27 16.36 -13.25
C SER A 70 -0.07 16.88 -12.43
N LYS A 71 1.11 16.98 -13.06
CA LYS A 71 2.41 17.22 -12.36
C LYS A 71 2.41 18.44 -11.44
N ASP A 72 1.73 19.51 -11.85
CA ASP A 72 1.59 20.76 -11.10
C ASP A 72 0.78 20.60 -9.80
N LYS A 73 -0.03 19.54 -9.68
CA LYS A 73 -0.90 19.26 -8.53
C LYS A 73 -0.42 18.11 -7.66
N GLN A 74 0.58 17.33 -8.11
CA GLN A 74 1.04 16.12 -7.42
C GLN A 74 1.50 16.40 -5.99
N GLU A 75 2.33 17.43 -5.80
CA GLU A 75 2.82 17.76 -4.46
C GLU A 75 1.71 18.28 -3.53
N ASP A 76 0.79 19.10 -4.01
CA ASP A 76 -0.35 19.54 -3.20
C ASP A 76 -1.23 18.35 -2.80
N PHE A 77 -1.47 17.40 -3.71
CA PHE A 77 -2.16 16.16 -3.41
C PHE A 77 -1.47 15.37 -2.29
N ILE A 78 -0.17 15.10 -2.45
CA ILE A 78 0.60 14.29 -1.49
C ILE A 78 0.62 14.98 -0.12
N ASN A 79 0.87 16.28 -0.07
CA ASN A 79 0.87 17.03 1.18
C ASN A 79 -0.49 16.98 1.88
N ARG A 80 -1.58 17.24 1.16
CA ARG A 80 -2.93 17.21 1.73
C ARG A 80 -3.38 15.81 2.14
N PHE A 81 -2.90 14.77 1.46
CA PHE A 81 -3.11 13.40 1.89
C PHE A 81 -2.39 13.13 3.22
N VAL A 82 -1.11 13.48 3.31
CA VAL A 82 -0.31 13.29 4.52
C VAL A 82 -0.88 14.09 5.69
N ASP A 83 -1.28 15.34 5.48
CA ASP A 83 -1.88 16.16 6.55
C ASP A 83 -3.14 15.51 7.11
N ARG A 84 -4.05 15.04 6.25
CA ARG A 84 -5.25 14.31 6.68
C ARG A 84 -4.94 12.99 7.37
N TYR A 85 -3.89 12.30 6.92
CA TYR A 85 -3.47 11.06 7.56
C TYR A 85 -2.99 11.34 8.99
N LEU A 86 -2.15 12.35 9.18
CA LEU A 86 -1.58 12.72 10.49
C LEU A 86 -2.60 13.37 11.43
N GLU A 87 -3.64 14.02 10.91
CA GLU A 87 -4.80 14.46 11.71
C GLU A 87 -5.52 13.29 12.37
N ARG A 88 -5.56 12.13 11.70
CA ARG A 88 -6.24 10.92 12.20
C ARG A 88 -5.31 10.00 12.97
N PHE A 89 -4.05 9.91 12.56
CA PHE A 89 -3.01 9.05 13.12
C PHE A 89 -1.81 9.94 13.47
N PRO A 90 -1.84 10.61 14.64
CA PRO A 90 -0.78 11.51 15.04
C PRO A 90 0.54 10.77 15.24
N LEU A 91 1.63 11.54 15.30
CA LEU A 91 2.96 11.01 15.61
C LEU A 91 2.94 10.38 17.01
N ASP A 92 3.76 9.34 17.19
CA ASP A 92 4.06 8.81 18.50
C ASP A 92 4.94 9.78 19.32
N GLU A 93 5.28 9.38 20.56
CA GLU A 93 6.14 10.15 21.46
C GLU A 93 7.58 10.30 20.94
N GLN A 94 8.00 9.47 19.99
CA GLN A 94 9.32 9.51 19.33
C GLN A 94 9.29 10.33 18.02
N GLY A 95 8.13 10.87 17.63
CA GLY A 95 7.95 11.62 16.40
C GLY A 95 7.81 10.74 15.15
N LEU A 96 7.45 9.46 15.31
CA LEU A 96 7.26 8.51 14.23
C LEU A 96 5.80 8.45 13.78
N VAL A 97 5.63 8.28 12.47
CA VAL A 97 4.36 7.95 11.83
C VAL A 97 4.24 6.44 11.76
N HIS A 98 3.11 5.88 12.17
CA HIS A 98 2.82 4.44 12.06
C HIS A 98 1.83 4.17 10.93
N VAL A 99 2.24 3.35 9.96
CA VAL A 99 1.39 2.87 8.87
C VAL A 99 1.22 1.36 9.01
N GLN A 100 0.00 0.94 9.39
CA GLN A 100 -0.34 -0.48 9.51
C GLN A 100 -0.43 -1.12 8.13
N MET A 101 0.28 -2.23 7.95
CA MET A 101 0.29 -3.02 6.74
C MET A 101 0.06 -4.50 7.07
N VAL A 102 -0.35 -5.25 6.06
CA VAL A 102 -0.41 -6.71 6.12
C VAL A 102 0.37 -7.26 4.93
N ARG A 103 1.20 -8.27 5.18
CA ARG A 103 1.96 -8.97 4.16
C ARG A 103 1.45 -10.40 4.04
N LEU A 104 1.18 -10.83 2.82
CA LEU A 104 1.02 -12.25 2.54
C LEU A 104 2.42 -12.85 2.37
N GLU A 105 2.79 -13.81 3.22
CA GLU A 105 4.05 -14.55 3.12
C GLU A 105 3.78 -15.99 2.69
N VAL A 106 4.60 -16.50 1.77
CA VAL A 106 4.45 -17.83 1.18
C VAL A 106 5.77 -18.59 1.25
N ASP A 107 5.71 -19.82 1.74
CA ASP A 107 6.71 -20.87 1.53
C ASP A 107 6.00 -22.06 0.87
N ALA A 108 6.44 -22.42 -0.33
CA ALA A 108 5.87 -23.51 -1.09
C ALA A 108 6.94 -24.19 -1.95
N ILE A 109 6.77 -25.49 -2.16
CA ILE A 109 7.62 -26.29 -3.05
C ILE A 109 6.82 -26.70 -4.27
N LYS A 110 7.46 -26.65 -5.45
CA LYS A 110 6.85 -27.15 -6.67
C LYS A 110 6.81 -28.68 -6.61
N ASN A 111 5.64 -29.27 -6.84
CA ASN A 111 5.54 -30.72 -6.99
C ASN A 111 6.42 -31.11 -8.18
N SER A 112 7.40 -31.98 -7.95
CA SER A 112 8.21 -32.53 -9.03
C SER A 112 7.35 -33.56 -9.75
N THR A 113 6.88 -33.25 -10.95
CA THR A 113 6.34 -34.27 -11.85
C THR A 113 7.50 -35.19 -12.22
N LEU A 114 7.44 -36.45 -11.80
CA LEU A 114 8.21 -37.55 -12.41
C LEU A 114 7.62 -37.86 -13.79
#